data_AF-A0A1H8NF52-F1
#
_entry.id   AF-A0A1H8NF52-F1
#
_cell.length_a   1.000
_cell.length_b   1.000
_cell.length_c   1.000
_cell.angle_alpha   90.00
_cell.angle_beta   90.00
_cell.angle_gamma   90.00
#
_symmetry.space_group_name_H-M   'P 1'
#
loop_
_entity.id
_entity.type
_entity.pdbx_description
1 polymer ?
#
loop_
_entity_poly.entity_id
_entity_poly.type
_entity_poly.pdbx_seq_one_letter_code
_entity_poly.pdbx_strand_id
1 'polypeptide(L)' 'MSQDAPTHRRLDVREIDGEPFGEIMAALEALPEDGRLRLINSFEPEPLYGVLTERGFTHETEQVGPDEFHVDIEHA' A
#
# COMPACT_ATOMS: atom_id res chain seq x y z
N MET A 1 0.77 -13.13 21.89
CA MET A 1 1.44 -12.39 20.80
C MET A 1 0.55 -12.58 19.60
N SER A 2 -0.32 -11.62 19.31
CA SER A 2 -1.33 -11.73 18.26
C SER A 2 -1.14 -10.53 17.36
N GLN A 3 -0.28 -10.68 16.38
CA GLN A 3 0.03 -9.65 15.40
C GLN A 3 -0.52 -10.16 14.07
N ASP A 4 -1.85 -10.09 13.94
CA ASP A 4 -2.57 -9.97 12.67
C ASP A 4 -4.03 -9.69 13.03
N ALA A 5 -4.41 -8.41 13.09
CA ALA A 5 -5.82 -8.09 12.92
C ALA A 5 -6.15 -8.41 11.46
N PRO A 6 -7.27 -9.10 11.15
CA PRO A 6 -7.63 -9.53 9.79
C PRO A 6 -7.78 -8.38 8.77
N THR A 7 -7.62 -7.13 9.23
CA THR A 7 -7.70 -5.88 8.50
C THR A 7 -6.35 -5.36 8.00
N HIS A 8 -5.21 -5.90 8.46
CA HIS A 8 -3.88 -5.50 7.99
C HIS A 8 -3.42 -6.38 6.82
N ARG A 9 -3.41 -5.82 5.61
CA ARG A 9 -2.78 -6.45 4.44
C ARG A 9 -1.41 -5.86 4.18
N ARG A 10 -0.49 -6.69 3.68
CA ARG A 10 0.82 -6.25 3.19
C ARG A 10 0.99 -6.69 1.75
N LEU A 11 1.46 -5.79 0.89
CA LEU A 11 1.78 -6.04 -0.51
C LEU A 11 3.20 -5.57 -0.79
N ASP A 12 4.12 -6.52 -0.99
CA ASP A 12 5.50 -6.21 -1.39
C ASP A 12 5.60 -6.26 -2.91
N VAL A 13 5.66 -5.09 -3.54
CA VAL A 13 5.68 -4.98 -5.00
C VAL A 13 7.08 -5.13 -5.58
N ARG A 14 8.11 -5.20 -4.72
CA ARG A 14 9.50 -5.42 -5.14
C ARG A 14 9.75 -6.83 -5.63
N GLU A 15 8.93 -7.79 -5.20
CA GLU A 15 8.98 -9.18 -5.63
C GLU A 15 8.13 -9.45 -6.89
N ILE A 16 7.41 -8.44 -7.39
CA ILE A 16 6.53 -8.58 -8.56
C ILE A 16 7.31 -8.22 -9.82
N ASP A 17 7.46 -9.19 -10.72
CA ASP A 17 8.00 -8.95 -12.05
C ASP A 17 6.97 -8.20 -12.92
N GLY A 18 7.26 -6.94 -13.27
CA GLY A 18 6.45 -6.14 -14.20
C GLY A 18 5.84 -4.88 -13.57
N GLU A 19 4.63 -4.52 -13.99
CA GLU A 19 3.91 -3.34 -13.46
C GLU A 19 3.05 -3.73 -12.25
N PRO A 20 3.41 -3.33 -11.02
CA PRO A 20 2.67 -3.72 -9.82
C PRO A 20 1.38 -2.91 -9.59
N PHE A 21 1.12 -1.89 -10.43
CA PHE A 21 -0.03 -1.01 -10.27
C PHE A 21 -1.36 -1.77 -10.23
N GLY A 22 -1.52 -2.79 -11.08
CA GLY A 22 -2.73 -3.62 -11.10
C GLY A 22 -2.96 -4.37 -9.79
N GLU A 23 -1.91 -4.97 -9.22
CA GLU A 23 -1.97 -5.70 -7.96
C GLU A 23 -2.26 -4.76 -6.78
N ILE A 24 -1.68 -3.56 -6.78
CA ILE A 24 -1.98 -2.52 -5.78
C ILE A 24 -3.46 -2.14 -5.85
N MET A 25 -3.98 -1.85 -7.05
CA MET A 25 -5.39 -1.49 -7.23
C MET A 25 -6.33 -2.63 -6.78
N ALA A 26 -6.03 -3.88 -7.15
CA ALA A 26 -6.81 -5.03 -6.73
C ALA A 26 -6.78 -5.22 -5.19
N ALA A 27 -5.64 -4.99 -4.55
CA ALA A 27 -5.50 -5.07 -3.11
C ALA A 27 -6.32 -3.98 -2.39
N LEU A 28 -6.34 -2.75 -2.94
CA LEU A 28 -7.13 -1.63 -2.44
C LEU A 28 -8.63 -1.84 -2.61
N GLU A 29 -9.07 -2.35 -3.77
CA GLU A 29 -10.48 -2.67 -4.03
C GLU A 29 -11.02 -3.77 -3.11
N ALA A 30 -10.14 -4.67 -2.67
CA ALA A 30 -10.48 -5.73 -1.74
C ALA A 30 -10.19 -5.36 -0.26
N LEU A 31 -9.82 -4.12 0.04
CA LEU A 31 -9.54 -3.62 1.39
C LEU A 31 -10.84 -3.19 2.09
N PRO A 32 -11.16 -3.75 3.28
CA PRO A 32 -12.34 -3.33 4.05
C PRO A 32 -12.21 -1.89 4.57
N GLU A 33 -13.32 -1.28 4.98
CA GLU A 33 -13.40 0.12 5.44
C GLU A 33 -12.50 0.39 6.67
N ASP A 34 -12.37 -0.61 7.54
CA ASP A 34 -11.51 -0.67 8.72
C ASP A 34 -10.14 -1.33 8.43
N GLY A 35 -9.86 -1.55 7.15
CA GLY A 35 -8.64 -2.15 6.62
C GLY A 35 -7.50 -1.16 6.43
N ARG A 36 -6.28 -1.67 6.58
CA ARG A 36 -5.04 -0.97 6.19
C ARG A 36 -4.21 -1.85 5.27
N LEU A 37 -3.69 -1.26 4.19
CA LEU A 37 -2.76 -1.89 3.27
C LEU A 37 -1.37 -1.28 3.43
N ARG A 38 -0.38 -2.09 3.81
CA ARG A 38 1.03 -1.74 3.78
C ARG A 38 1.63 -2.12 2.43
N LEU A 39 1.86 -1.13 1.59
CA LEU A 39 2.55 -1.27 0.31
C LEU A 39 4.06 -1.10 0.52
N ILE A 40 4.87 -2.07 0.10
CA ILE A 40 6.32 -1.98 0.14
C ILE A 40 6.86 -1.86 -1.27
N ASN A 41 7.54 -0.75 -1.55
CA ASN A 41 8.11 -0.46 -2.85
C ASN A 41 9.61 -0.18 -2.74
N SER A 42 10.35 -0.40 -3.84
CA SER A 42 11.79 -0.11 -3.89
C SER A 42 12.06 1.39 -4.02
N PHE A 43 11.07 2.15 -4.45
CA PHE A 43 11.14 3.59 -4.69
C PHE A 43 9.82 4.27 -4.28
N GLU A 44 9.85 5.59 -4.18
CA GLU A 44 8.68 6.36 -3.80
C GLU A 44 7.59 6.35 -4.90
N PRO A 45 6.36 5.86 -4.62
CA PRO A 45 5.31 5.78 -5.63
C PRO A 45 4.51 7.09 -5.73
N GLU A 46 5.16 8.23 -6.00
CA GLU A 46 4.50 9.54 -6.13
C GLU A 46 3.25 9.54 -7.05
N PRO A 47 3.25 8.88 -8.23
CA PRO A 47 2.07 8.85 -9.09
C PRO A 47 0.85 8.16 -8.45
N LEU A 48 1.06 7.29 -7.46
CA LEU A 48 0.00 6.55 -6.77
C LEU A 48 -0.78 7.47 -5.82
N TYR A 49 -0.12 8.44 -5.17
CA TYR A 49 -0.72 9.28 -4.14
C TYR A 49 -1.94 10.09 -4.63
N GLY A 50 -1.87 10.58 -5.87
CA GLY A 50 -3.01 11.24 -6.52
C GLY A 50 -4.20 10.30 -6.64
N VAL A 51 -3.95 9.09 -7.15
CA VAL A 51 -4.98 8.06 -7.33
C VAL A 51 -5.61 7.63 -6.00
N LEU A 52 -4.80 7.49 -4.93
CA LEU A 52 -5.31 7.15 -3.60
C LEU A 52 -6.27 8.23 -3.09
N THR A 53 -5.86 9.49 -3.18
CA THR A 53 -6.66 10.64 -2.73
C THR A 53 -7.97 10.75 -3.52
N GLU A 54 -7.92 10.58 -4.85
CA GLU A 54 -9.10 10.59 -5.73
C GLU A 54 -10.09 9.47 -5.40
N ARG A 55 -9.59 8.33 -4.92
CA ARG A 55 -10.40 7.16 -4.52
C ARG A 55 -10.90 7.22 -3.08
N GLY A 56 -10.55 8.27 -2.31
CA GLY A 56 -10.96 8.40 -0.91
C GLY A 56 -10.10 7.59 0.07
N PHE A 57 -8.83 7.34 -0.28
CA PHE A 57 -7.87 6.74 0.63
C PHE A 57 -6.88 7.79 1.14
N THR A 58 -6.48 7.65 2.40
CA THR A 58 -5.31 8.33 2.96
C THR A 58 -4.09 7.42 2.83
N HIS A 59 -2.91 8.03 2.73
CA HIS A 59 -1.65 7.31 2.66
C HIS A 59 -0.60 7.99 3.54
N GLU A 60 0.24 7.18 4.17
CA GLU A 60 1.40 7.61 4.93
C GLU A 60 2.63 6.88 4.40
N THR A 61 3.62 7.63 3.93
CA THR A 61 4.86 7.06 3.38
C THR A 61 6.00 7.22 4.36
N GLU A 62 6.69 6.12 4.64
CA GLU A 62 7.91 6.06 5.44
C GLU A 62 9.04 5.43 4.62
N GLN A 63 10.16 6.14 4.50
CA GLN A 63 11.38 5.57 3.93
C GLN A 63 12.16 4.83 5.02
N VAL A 64 12.10 3.50 5.00
CA VAL A 64 12.80 2.65 5.97
C VAL A 64 14.22 2.27 5.51
N GLY A 65 14.50 2.40 4.21
CA GLY A 65 15.81 2.08 3.64
C GLY A 65 16.10 2.80 2.32
N PRO A 66 17.31 2.63 1.77
CA PRO A 66 17.70 3.25 0.51
C PRO A 66 16.83 2.79 -0.67
N ASP A 67 16.43 1.52 -0.66
CA ASP A 67 15.59 0.87 -1.68
C ASP A 67 14.34 0.24 -1.04
N GLU A 68 13.83 0.85 0.02
CA GLU A 68 12.66 0.35 0.73
C GLU A 68 11.80 1.49 1.29
N PHE A 69 10.61 1.60 0.73
CA PHE A 69 9.57 2.55 1.10
C PHE A 69 8.33 1.79 1.54
N HIS A 70 7.81 2.12 2.71
CA HIS A 70 6.56 1.58 3.23
C HIS A 70 5.49 2.65 3.09
N VAL A 71 4.43 2.34 2.38
CA VAL A 71 3.26 3.21 2.22
C VAL A 71 2.09 2.52 2.89
N ASP A 72 1.66 3.06 4.03
CA ASP A 72 0.47 2.62 4.73
C ASP A 72 -0.75 3.34 4.15
N ILE A 73 -1.72 2.59 3.65
CA ILE A 73 -2.90 3.10 2.97
C ILE A 73 -4.14 2.66 3.73
N GLU A 74 -5.04 3.58 4.03
CA GLU A 74 -6.30 3.33 4.74
C GLU A 74 -7.44 4.19 4.16
N HIS A 75 -8.69 3.84 4.43
CA HIS A 75 -9.84 4.64 4.00
C HIS A 75 -9.85 5.99 4.73
N ALA A 76 -10.22 7.06 4.02
CA ALA A 76 -10.27 8.43 4.54
C ALA A 76 -11.51 8.75 5.38
#